data_AF-A0A821CAA2-F1
#
_entry.id   AF-A0A821CAA2-F1
#
_cell.length_a   1.000
_cell.length_b   1.000
_cell.length_c   1.000
_cell.angle_alpha   90.00
_cell.angle_beta   90.00
_cell.angle_gamma   90.00
#
_symmetry.space_group_name_H-M   'P 1'
#
loop_
_entity.id
_entity.type
_entity.pdbx_description
1 polymer ?
#
loop_
_entity_poly.entity_id
_entity_poly.type
_entity_poly.pdbx_seq_one_letter_code
_entity_poly.pdbx_strand_id
1 'polypeptide(L)'
;ENEIESKPVPTLKQYFSPDWIIERNKCNDYSRLVCNQFHGLINNKENSIINSITTSLKPITSKDIHYPESKSTSLLIIDFILTLKEKNLLPCIVFSDNRLLCENMATSVAEYFENLEKNLRKTKYKDQIELLKERLETIKNAQKKIKSKKISKSSNKRNHEEENIVELEITEEEKHNQILLSGLEQQLLNGILDEGTLANRHGCDRELVDSLLERALWENPRLVGYMQRGVAYHHAGLNNKGRVAVEALFRNRYVQVVFSTATLGMYLTKSLGIHMPTKTVAFVKDSIYLDALQYRQSSGRAGRRGFDIQGHVIFVDIPLSKISHLIISAIPNIRAHFPTSVTFFMRLLHLCSNSKDSNDAINRSLIALECSLLAQSSMKHQFIDIQTRFHCLFTLDFLYRLNLINRHGDLIGLAGLLTHLHYFEPANILLVYLMDTKYFHLVKDEIKIMTIFAYLFTNMPW
;
A
#
# COMPACT_ATOMS: atom_id res chain seq x y z
N GLU A 1 -29.91 40.94 -34.92
CA GLU A 1 -29.01 41.95 -34.34
C GLU A 1 -28.56 41.48 -32.97
N ASN A 2 -27.29 41.10 -32.88
CA ASN A 2 -26.44 41.09 -31.69
C ASN A 2 -25.11 40.53 -32.20
N GLU A 3 -24.40 41.38 -32.95
CA GLU A 3 -22.99 41.17 -33.23
C GLU A 3 -22.30 41.07 -31.88
N ILE A 4 -21.86 39.87 -31.51
CA ILE A 4 -20.89 39.69 -30.45
C ILE A 4 -19.62 40.31 -30.99
N GLU A 5 -19.40 41.59 -30.70
CA GLU A 5 -18.12 42.26 -30.92
C GLU A 5 -17.05 41.35 -30.32
N SER A 6 -16.25 40.71 -31.18
CA SER A 6 -15.11 39.92 -30.77
C SER A 6 -14.13 40.88 -30.10
N LYS A 7 -14.16 40.93 -28.76
CA LYS A 7 -13.18 41.71 -27.99
C LYS A 7 -11.79 41.39 -28.53
N PRO A 8 -10.98 42.40 -28.91
CA PRO A 8 -9.68 42.18 -29.51
C PRO A 8 -8.82 41.30 -28.59
N VAL A 9 -8.01 40.43 -29.19
CA VAL A 9 -7.09 39.56 -28.45
C VAL A 9 -6.20 40.45 -27.58
N PRO A 10 -6.27 40.34 -26.25
CA PRO A 10 -5.53 41.23 -25.37
C PRO A 10 -4.03 40.98 -25.49
N THR A 11 -3.27 42.05 -25.34
CA THR A 11 -1.80 42.00 -25.29
C THR A 11 -1.32 41.27 -24.04
N LEU A 12 -0.12 40.69 -24.07
CA LEU A 12 0.44 39.96 -22.91
C LEU A 12 0.45 40.79 -21.62
N LYS A 13 0.69 42.10 -21.68
CA LYS A 13 0.62 42.98 -20.50
C LYS A 13 -0.78 43.07 -19.89
N GLN A 14 -1.83 42.98 -20.71
CA GLN A 14 -3.22 43.01 -20.24
C GLN A 14 -3.59 41.70 -19.52
N TYR A 15 -3.01 40.56 -19.90
CA TYR A 15 -3.19 39.29 -19.20
C TYR A 15 -2.62 39.27 -17.77
N PHE A 16 -1.59 40.07 -17.51
CA PHE A 16 -0.97 40.18 -16.17
C PHE A 16 -1.52 41.37 -15.35
N SER A 17 -2.55 42.06 -15.87
CA SER A 17 -3.28 43.03 -15.06
C SER A 17 -4.07 42.29 -13.98
N PRO A 18 -4.05 42.74 -12.71
CA PRO A 18 -4.85 42.13 -11.64
C PRO A 18 -6.36 42.12 -11.93
N ASP A 19 -6.81 42.96 -12.86
CA ASP A 19 -8.22 43.09 -13.26
C ASP A 19 -8.64 42.11 -14.36
N TRP A 20 -7.71 41.33 -14.94
CA TRP A 20 -7.99 40.47 -16.09
C TRP A 20 -8.17 39.00 -15.69
N ILE A 21 -9.37 38.45 -15.90
CA ILE A 21 -9.69 37.04 -15.67
C ILE A 21 -9.63 36.28 -17.00
N ILE A 22 -8.77 35.27 -17.10
CA ILE A 22 -8.68 34.41 -18.29
C ILE A 22 -9.86 33.43 -18.31
N GLU A 23 -10.73 33.58 -19.30
CA GLU A 23 -11.79 32.60 -19.58
C GLU A 23 -11.18 31.30 -20.14
N ARG A 24 -11.69 30.14 -19.70
CA ARG A 24 -11.14 28.80 -20.02
C ARG A 24 -11.01 28.52 -21.53
N ASN A 25 -11.89 29.10 -22.34
CA ASN A 25 -11.89 29.00 -23.80
C ASN A 25 -10.71 29.74 -24.46
N LYS A 26 -10.09 30.73 -23.80
CA LYS A 26 -8.97 31.54 -24.31
C LYS A 26 -7.59 31.08 -23.84
N CYS A 27 -7.51 30.06 -22.98
CA CYS A 27 -6.24 29.55 -22.44
C CYS A 27 -5.29 29.03 -23.54
N ASN A 28 -5.81 28.39 -24.58
CA ASN A 28 -4.98 27.88 -25.68
C ASN A 28 -4.37 29.01 -26.51
N ASP A 29 -5.12 30.08 -26.73
CA ASP A 29 -4.62 31.25 -27.47
C ASP A 29 -3.60 32.04 -26.65
N TYR A 30 -3.81 32.16 -25.34
CA TYR A 30 -2.81 32.66 -24.40
C TYR A 30 -1.51 31.84 -24.45
N SER A 31 -1.61 30.51 -24.38
CA SER A 31 -0.44 29.63 -24.46
C SER A 31 0.34 29.84 -25.76
N ARG A 32 -0.36 29.98 -26.91
CA ARG A 32 0.29 30.25 -28.20
C ARG A 32 0.98 31.61 -28.23
N LEU A 33 0.35 32.67 -27.68
CA LEU A 33 0.94 34.01 -27.61
C LEU A 33 2.21 34.03 -26.76
N VAL A 34 2.20 33.36 -25.61
CA VAL A 34 3.37 33.21 -24.74
C VAL A 34 4.49 32.47 -25.48
N CYS A 35 4.18 31.33 -26.12
CA CYS A 35 5.17 30.57 -26.90
C CYS A 35 5.79 31.40 -28.04
N ASN A 36 4.97 32.17 -28.77
CA ASN A 36 5.45 33.04 -29.85
C ASN A 36 6.38 34.14 -29.33
N GLN A 37 6.07 34.72 -28.16
CA GLN A 37 6.95 35.71 -27.54
C GLN A 37 8.28 35.10 -27.10
N PHE A 38 8.27 33.91 -26.51
CA PHE A 38 9.50 33.19 -26.16
C PHE A 38 10.34 32.86 -27.41
N HIS A 39 9.70 32.42 -28.50
CA HIS A 39 10.39 32.23 -29.78
C HIS A 39 10.98 33.53 -30.31
N GLY A 40 10.27 34.66 -30.21
CA GLY A 40 10.80 35.98 -30.56
C GLY A 40 12.03 36.37 -29.74
N LEU A 41 11.99 36.18 -28.42
CA LEU A 41 13.10 36.48 -27.51
C LEU A 41 14.34 35.61 -27.82
N ILE A 42 14.14 34.33 -28.14
CA ILE A 42 15.21 33.40 -28.53
C ILE A 42 15.83 33.84 -29.87
N ASN A 43 15.00 34.16 -30.86
CA ASN A 43 15.47 34.59 -32.18
C ASN A 43 16.23 35.92 -32.13
N ASN A 44 15.82 36.84 -31.25
CA ASN A 44 16.48 38.14 -31.05
C ASN A 44 17.72 38.07 -30.14
N LYS A 45 18.10 36.88 -29.64
CA LYS A 45 19.25 36.65 -28.75
C LYS A 45 19.23 37.52 -27.47
N GLU A 46 18.05 37.80 -26.92
CA GLU A 46 17.87 38.56 -25.68
C GLU A 46 18.17 37.71 -24.44
N ASN A 47 19.41 37.21 -24.36
CA ASN A 47 19.85 36.21 -23.38
C ASN A 47 19.77 36.68 -21.93
N SER A 48 19.80 37.99 -21.66
CA SER A 48 19.66 38.55 -20.31
C SER A 48 18.25 38.33 -19.74
N ILE A 49 17.22 38.52 -20.57
CA ILE A 49 15.82 38.35 -20.20
C ILE A 49 15.51 36.85 -20.10
N ILE A 50 15.98 36.05 -21.05
CA ILE A 50 15.84 34.59 -21.02
C ILE A 50 16.47 34.02 -19.75
N ASN A 51 17.69 34.47 -19.39
CA ASN A 51 18.35 34.01 -18.17
C ASN A 51 17.61 34.43 -16.90
N SER A 52 17.07 35.65 -16.83
CA SER A 52 16.24 36.15 -15.71
C SER A 52 14.95 35.33 -15.54
N ILE A 53 14.27 35.05 -16.65
CA ILE A 53 13.08 34.21 -16.66
C ILE A 53 13.45 32.77 -16.27
N THR A 54 14.55 32.22 -16.79
CA THR A 54 15.00 30.86 -16.45
C THR A 54 15.45 30.76 -15.00
N THR A 55 16.00 31.83 -14.41
CA THR A 55 16.29 31.88 -12.97
C THR A 55 15.03 31.95 -12.12
N SER A 56 14.01 32.67 -12.59
CA SER A 56 12.69 32.75 -11.93
C SER A 56 11.86 31.47 -12.10
N LEU A 57 12.03 30.76 -13.22
CA LEU A 57 11.41 29.48 -13.55
C LEU A 57 12.29 28.29 -13.16
N LYS A 58 13.39 28.50 -12.39
CA LYS A 58 14.14 27.38 -11.83
C LYS A 58 13.12 26.45 -11.17
N PRO A 59 13.13 25.15 -11.51
CA PRO A 59 12.17 24.22 -10.95
C PRO A 59 12.27 24.36 -9.44
N ILE A 60 11.14 24.57 -8.79
CA ILE A 60 11.08 24.54 -7.34
C ILE A 60 11.59 23.14 -6.97
N THR A 61 12.86 23.06 -6.59
CA THR A 61 13.43 21.82 -6.08
C THR A 61 12.56 21.42 -4.91
N SER A 62 12.29 20.13 -4.75
CA SER A 62 11.41 19.59 -3.69
C SER A 62 11.76 20.04 -2.26
N LYS A 63 12.90 20.71 -2.07
CA LYS A 63 13.36 21.33 -0.83
C LYS A 63 12.82 22.75 -0.58
N ASP A 64 12.40 23.50 -1.62
CA ASP A 64 12.03 24.91 -1.52
C ASP A 64 10.51 25.15 -1.61
N ILE A 65 9.71 24.08 -1.71
CA ILE A 65 8.27 24.18 -1.43
C ILE A 65 8.11 24.29 0.09
N HIS A 66 8.19 25.52 0.60
CA HIS A 66 7.74 25.81 1.95
C HIS A 66 6.20 25.66 1.97
N TYR A 67 5.74 24.44 2.26
CA TYR A 67 4.43 24.31 2.88
C TYR A 67 4.50 25.08 4.20
N PRO A 68 3.49 25.90 4.56
CA PRO A 68 3.45 26.52 5.88
C PRO A 68 3.69 25.42 6.89
N GLU A 69 4.65 25.60 7.80
CA GLU A 69 5.18 24.57 8.70
C GLU A 69 4.04 23.76 9.32
N SER A 70 3.64 22.69 8.63
CA SER A 70 2.68 21.76 9.15
C SER A 70 3.43 21.13 10.29
N LYS A 71 2.89 21.20 11.51
CA LYS A 71 3.24 20.23 12.58
C LYS A 71 3.60 18.91 11.89
N SER A 72 4.82 18.39 12.14
CA SER A 72 5.31 17.17 11.49
C SER A 72 4.14 16.20 11.30
N THR A 73 3.89 15.71 10.08
CA THR A 73 2.68 14.93 9.75
C THR A 73 2.41 13.81 10.76
N SER A 74 3.47 13.30 11.39
CA SER A 74 3.47 12.39 12.55
C SER A 74 2.68 12.92 13.77
N LEU A 75 2.86 14.17 14.19
CA LEU A 75 2.13 14.78 15.31
C LEU A 75 0.66 14.98 14.97
N LEU A 76 0.37 15.46 13.75
CA LEU A 76 -1.01 15.64 13.29
C LEU A 76 -1.77 14.31 13.27
N ILE A 77 -1.13 13.22 12.82
CA ILE A 77 -1.79 11.92 12.78
C ILE A 77 -2.03 11.35 14.18
N ILE A 78 -1.14 11.59 15.14
CA ILE A 78 -1.34 11.17 16.54
C ILE A 78 -2.56 11.90 17.14
N ASP A 79 -2.59 13.23 17.07
CA ASP A 79 -3.71 14.05 17.57
C ASP A 79 -5.03 13.62 16.91
N PHE A 80 -4.99 13.34 15.62
CA PHE A 80 -6.13 12.85 14.85
C PHE A 80 -6.64 11.50 15.36
N ILE A 81 -5.76 10.50 15.51
CA ILE A 81 -6.16 9.17 15.97
C ILE A 81 -6.68 9.20 17.41
N LEU A 82 -6.10 10.04 18.29
CA LEU A 82 -6.61 10.25 19.65
C LEU A 82 -8.02 10.84 19.62
N THR A 83 -8.26 11.85 18.79
CA THR A 83 -9.59 12.45 18.59
C THR A 83 -10.60 11.41 18.11
N LEU A 84 -10.20 10.49 17.21
CA LEU A 84 -11.07 9.40 16.77
C LEU A 84 -11.39 8.41 17.90
N LYS A 85 -10.40 8.09 18.74
CA LYS A 85 -10.59 7.21 19.91
C LYS A 85 -11.59 7.84 20.89
N GLU A 86 -11.40 9.12 21.23
CA GLU A 86 -12.28 9.87 22.15
C GLU A 86 -13.73 9.95 21.65
N LYS A 87 -13.91 10.16 20.33
CA LYS A 87 -15.24 10.23 19.70
C LYS A 87 -15.85 8.86 19.37
N ASN A 88 -15.20 7.75 19.75
CA ASN A 88 -15.61 6.39 19.41
C ASN A 88 -15.83 6.18 17.90
N LEU A 89 -14.95 6.74 17.06
CA LEU A 89 -15.01 6.68 15.60
C LEU A 89 -14.14 5.57 14.99
N LEU A 90 -13.57 4.69 15.82
CA LEU A 90 -12.84 3.50 15.38
C LEU A 90 -13.80 2.32 15.11
N PRO A 91 -13.46 1.37 14.22
CA PRO A 91 -12.21 1.26 13.46
C PRO A 91 -12.11 2.30 12.33
N CYS A 92 -10.88 2.59 11.91
CA CYS A 92 -10.54 3.58 10.89
C CYS A 92 -9.52 3.05 9.88
N ILE A 93 -9.72 3.36 8.60
CA ILE A 93 -8.71 3.18 7.55
C ILE A 93 -8.25 4.56 7.07
N VAL A 94 -6.94 4.78 7.10
CA VAL A 94 -6.30 6.03 6.69
C VAL A 94 -5.59 5.80 5.36
N PHE A 95 -6.04 6.47 4.31
CA PHE A 95 -5.49 6.36 2.96
C PHE A 95 -4.44 7.43 2.67
N SER A 96 -3.31 6.99 2.12
CA SER A 96 -2.30 7.87 1.51
C SER A 96 -1.54 7.13 0.41
N ASP A 97 -1.29 7.76 -0.73
CA ASP A 97 -0.63 7.09 -1.87
C ASP A 97 0.85 6.79 -1.67
N ASN A 98 1.48 7.35 -0.64
CA ASN A 98 2.89 7.13 -0.36
C ASN A 98 3.07 5.98 0.65
N ARG A 99 3.70 4.89 0.21
CA ARG A 99 4.01 3.70 1.04
C ARG A 99 4.83 4.07 2.28
N LEU A 100 5.90 4.83 2.07
CA LEU A 100 6.78 5.26 3.17
C LEU A 100 6.02 6.13 4.16
N LEU A 101 5.09 6.97 3.70
CA LEU A 101 4.25 7.76 4.59
C LEU A 101 3.33 6.86 5.43
N CYS A 102 2.73 5.82 4.84
CA CYS A 102 1.90 4.86 5.58
C CYS A 102 2.70 4.14 6.67
N GLU A 103 3.89 3.67 6.35
CA GLU A 103 4.79 3.02 7.30
C GLU A 103 5.23 3.99 8.42
N ASN A 104 5.60 5.22 8.07
CA ASN A 104 5.99 6.25 9.03
C ASN A 104 4.84 6.63 9.96
N MET A 105 3.63 6.83 9.44
CA MET A 105 2.45 7.13 10.25
C MET A 105 2.13 5.99 11.22
N ALA A 106 2.16 4.74 10.76
CA ALA A 106 1.96 3.57 11.61
C ALA A 106 3.02 3.49 12.71
N THR A 107 4.29 3.74 12.36
CA THR A 107 5.42 3.76 13.28
C THR A 107 5.24 4.85 14.34
N SER A 108 4.95 6.09 13.93
CA SER A 108 4.77 7.22 14.86
C SER A 108 3.63 6.98 15.85
N VAL A 109 2.49 6.44 15.40
CA VAL A 109 1.37 6.13 16.28
C VAL A 109 1.73 4.99 17.23
N ALA A 110 2.38 3.92 16.75
CA ALA A 110 2.80 2.83 17.62
C ALA A 110 3.81 3.30 18.69
N GLU A 111 4.85 4.04 18.28
CA GLU A 111 5.87 4.65 19.16
C GLU A 111 5.26 5.55 20.22
N TYR A 112 4.26 6.36 19.85
CA TYR A 112 3.51 7.19 20.79
C TYR A 112 2.86 6.34 21.89
N PHE A 113 2.14 5.27 21.52
CA PHE A 113 1.51 4.38 22.49
C PHE A 113 2.52 3.61 23.35
N GLU A 114 3.69 3.26 22.80
CA GLU A 114 4.77 2.65 23.61
C GLU A 114 5.30 3.61 24.67
N ASN A 115 5.51 4.86 24.29
CA ASN A 115 6.03 5.88 25.18
C ASN A 115 4.98 6.28 26.23
N LEU A 116 3.71 6.39 25.83
CA LEU A 116 2.59 6.60 26.74
C LEU A 116 2.52 5.48 27.79
N GLU A 117 2.65 4.22 27.36
CA GLU A 117 2.67 3.08 28.26
C GLU A 117 3.86 3.11 29.23
N LYS A 118 5.07 3.40 28.72
CA LYS A 118 6.27 3.57 29.57
C LYS A 118 6.09 4.68 30.60
N ASN A 119 5.44 5.78 30.23
CA ASN A 119 5.17 6.90 31.12
C ASN A 119 4.13 6.53 32.19
N LEU A 120 3.02 5.88 31.82
CA LEU A 120 2.00 5.41 32.76
C LEU A 120 2.58 4.47 33.83
N ARG A 121 3.49 3.57 33.43
CA ARG A 121 4.21 2.68 34.34
C ARG A 121 5.13 3.42 35.32
N LYS A 122 5.69 4.56 34.90
CA LYS A 122 6.59 5.39 35.72
C LYS A 122 5.85 6.36 36.64
N THR A 123 4.62 6.75 36.30
CA THR A 123 3.84 7.73 37.05
C THR A 123 2.70 7.04 37.80
N LYS A 124 1.59 6.76 37.12
CA LYS A 124 0.32 6.29 37.68
C LYS A 124 0.43 4.90 38.33
N TYR A 125 1.18 3.99 37.72
CA TYR A 125 1.29 2.60 38.17
C TYR A 125 2.60 2.30 38.88
N LYS A 126 3.43 3.30 39.18
CA LYS A 126 4.76 3.11 39.76
C LYS A 126 4.71 2.30 41.05
N ASP A 127 3.91 2.76 42.00
CA ASP A 127 3.81 2.17 43.33
C ASP A 127 3.22 0.76 43.27
N GLN A 128 2.23 0.55 42.38
CA GLN A 128 1.64 -0.77 42.15
C GLN A 128 2.63 -1.74 41.51
N ILE A 129 3.44 -1.28 40.55
CA ILE A 129 4.46 -2.11 39.89
C ILE A 129 5.61 -2.42 40.84
N GLU A 130 6.01 -1.49 41.69
CA GLU A 130 7.05 -1.68 42.70
C GLU A 130 6.62 -2.73 43.73
N LEU A 131 5.40 -2.61 44.27
CA LEU A 131 4.80 -3.61 45.14
C LEU A 131 4.70 -5.00 44.46
N LEU A 132 4.32 -5.04 43.17
CA LEU A 132 4.24 -6.29 42.41
C LEU A 132 5.62 -6.91 42.17
N LYS A 133 6.66 -6.10 41.96
CA LYS A 133 8.04 -6.58 41.79
C LYS A 133 8.59 -7.17 43.09
N GLU A 134 8.38 -6.50 44.21
CA GLU A 134 8.75 -7.01 45.55
C GLU A 134 8.05 -8.35 45.81
N ARG A 135 6.75 -8.43 45.53
CA ARG A 135 5.98 -9.68 45.62
C ARG A 135 6.53 -10.77 44.70
N LEU A 136 7.02 -10.41 43.52
CA LEU A 136 7.66 -11.37 42.60
C LEU A 136 9.01 -11.87 43.11
N GLU A 137 9.78 -11.02 43.78
CA GLU A 137 11.06 -11.38 44.40
C GLU A 137 10.88 -12.29 45.61
N THR A 138 9.88 -12.03 46.46
CA THR A 138 9.55 -12.91 47.59
C THR A 138 9.13 -14.29 47.09
N ILE A 139 8.30 -14.37 46.04
CA ILE A 139 7.91 -15.62 45.39
C ILE A 139 9.14 -16.35 44.82
N LYS A 140 10.02 -15.65 44.08
CA LYS A 140 11.24 -16.26 43.51
C LYS A 140 12.19 -16.78 44.60
N ASN A 141 12.33 -16.05 45.71
CA ASN A 141 13.19 -16.43 46.82
C ASN A 141 12.62 -17.62 47.59
N ALA A 142 11.31 -17.68 47.80
CA ALA A 142 10.62 -18.86 48.34
C ALA A 142 10.83 -20.09 47.45
N GLN A 143 10.68 -19.96 46.13
CA GLN A 143 10.93 -21.04 45.17
C GLN A 143 12.38 -21.53 45.18
N LYS A 144 13.36 -20.63 45.28
CA LYS A 144 14.80 -21.01 45.39
C LYS A 144 15.08 -21.79 46.67
N LYS A 145 14.49 -21.40 47.81
CA LYS A 145 14.63 -22.11 49.10
C LYS A 145 14.00 -23.51 49.05
N ILE A 146 12.88 -23.68 48.34
CA ILE A 146 12.27 -24.99 48.11
C ILE A 146 13.16 -25.87 47.21
N LYS A 147 13.75 -25.31 46.14
CA LYS A 147 14.68 -26.04 45.27
C LYS A 147 15.97 -26.47 45.98
N SER A 148 16.54 -25.63 46.84
CA SER A 148 17.74 -25.99 47.60
C SER A 148 17.48 -27.06 48.66
N LYS A 149 16.32 -27.01 49.37
CA LYS A 149 15.90 -28.06 50.32
C LYS A 149 15.63 -29.42 49.65
N LYS A 150 15.17 -29.44 48.38
CA LYS A 150 15.02 -30.69 47.60
C LYS A 150 16.36 -31.30 47.17
N ILE A 151 17.38 -30.49 46.91
CA ILE A 151 18.72 -30.97 46.51
C ILE A 151 19.48 -31.54 47.71
N SER A 152 19.31 -30.97 48.91
CA SER A 152 19.98 -31.45 50.13
C SER A 152 19.39 -32.74 50.72
N LYS A 153 18.15 -33.11 50.38
CA LYS A 153 17.48 -34.33 50.88
C LYS A 153 17.71 -35.57 50.01
N SER A 154 18.29 -35.46 48.81
CA SER A 154 18.56 -36.64 47.95
C SER A 154 19.79 -37.45 48.37
N SER A 155 20.62 -36.94 49.30
CA SER A 155 21.86 -37.60 49.76
C SER A 155 21.76 -38.37 51.07
N ASN A 156 20.67 -38.25 51.85
CA ASN A 156 20.51 -38.97 53.11
C ASN A 156 19.18 -39.72 53.15
N LYS A 157 19.23 -41.04 53.00
CA LYS A 157 18.06 -41.93 53.08
C LYS A 157 18.28 -42.96 54.19
N ARG A 158 17.59 -42.81 55.33
CA ARG A 158 17.12 -43.90 56.20
C ARG A 158 16.25 -43.39 57.37
N ASN A 159 15.09 -44.05 57.52
CA ASN A 159 14.10 -44.12 58.61
C ASN A 159 13.03 -43.00 58.59
N HIS A 160 11.87 -43.17 57.93
CA HIS A 160 10.68 -44.01 58.22
C HIS A 160 9.97 -43.73 59.57
N GLU A 161 8.79 -43.08 59.46
CA GLU A 161 7.63 -42.98 60.39
C GLU A 161 7.36 -41.65 61.13
N GLU A 162 8.33 -40.77 61.36
CA GLU A 162 8.06 -39.38 61.81
C GLU A 162 7.96 -38.35 60.66
N GLU A 163 8.39 -38.73 59.45
CA GLU A 163 8.35 -37.90 58.24
C GLU A 163 6.92 -37.64 57.71
N ASN A 164 5.95 -38.48 58.09
CA ASN A 164 4.57 -38.38 57.61
C ASN A 164 3.73 -37.32 58.32
N ILE A 165 4.15 -36.82 59.49
CA ILE A 165 3.35 -35.88 60.30
C ILE A 165 3.89 -34.44 60.17
N VAL A 166 5.18 -34.25 59.80
CA VAL A 166 5.80 -32.92 59.77
C VAL A 166 5.83 -32.26 58.38
N GLU A 167 5.78 -33.00 57.26
CA GLU A 167 5.89 -32.41 55.91
C GLU A 167 4.57 -32.13 55.18
N LEU A 168 3.52 -32.87 55.54
CA LEU A 168 2.16 -32.69 55.02
C LEU A 168 1.52 -31.39 55.54
N GLU A 169 1.82 -30.97 56.77
CA GLU A 169 1.23 -29.78 57.40
C GLU A 169 2.06 -28.49 57.21
N ILE A 170 3.34 -28.58 56.78
CA ILE A 170 4.23 -27.41 56.59
C ILE A 170 4.18 -26.77 55.19
N THR A 171 3.61 -27.38 54.13
CA THR A 171 3.63 -26.75 52.78
C THR A 171 2.34 -26.73 51.98
N GLU A 172 1.30 -27.51 52.29
CA GLU A 172 0.01 -27.41 51.59
C GLU A 172 -0.59 -25.98 51.67
N GLU A 173 -0.41 -25.29 52.79
CA GLU A 173 -0.88 -23.92 53.01
C GLU A 173 0.12 -22.84 52.56
N GLU A 174 1.43 -23.14 52.52
CA GLU A 174 2.43 -22.31 51.81
C GLU A 174 2.35 -22.48 50.28
N LYS A 175 1.84 -23.60 49.74
CA LYS A 175 1.57 -23.80 48.31
C LYS A 175 0.46 -22.86 47.82
N HIS A 176 -0.35 -22.36 48.76
CA HIS A 176 -1.31 -21.28 48.58
C HIS A 176 -0.70 -19.89 48.85
N ASN A 177 0.57 -19.79 49.29
CA ASN A 177 1.30 -18.52 49.24
C ASN A 177 1.33 -18.04 47.79
N GLN A 178 0.50 -17.04 47.54
CA GLN A 178 0.74 -16.00 46.56
C GLN A 178 0.68 -16.47 45.11
N ILE A 179 -0.50 -17.01 44.75
CA ILE A 179 -1.27 -16.68 43.54
C ILE A 179 -0.37 -16.13 42.44
N LEU A 180 -0.08 -16.99 41.44
CA LEU A 180 0.36 -16.59 40.11
C LEU A 180 -0.26 -15.22 39.82
N LEU A 181 0.55 -14.16 39.61
CA LEU A 181 0.02 -12.79 39.41
C LEU A 181 -1.26 -12.92 38.57
N SER A 182 -2.37 -12.39 39.06
CA SER A 182 -3.63 -12.40 38.33
C SER A 182 -3.39 -11.91 36.90
N GLY A 183 -4.20 -12.32 35.92
CA GLY A 183 -3.99 -11.90 34.53
C GLY A 183 -3.84 -10.38 34.38
N LEU A 184 -4.54 -9.61 35.21
CA LEU A 184 -4.43 -8.16 35.32
C LEU A 184 -3.07 -7.71 35.89
N GLU A 185 -2.57 -8.35 36.95
CA GLU A 185 -1.24 -8.05 37.52
C GLU A 185 -0.10 -8.41 36.55
N GLN A 186 -0.20 -9.52 35.80
CA GLN A 186 0.77 -9.87 34.75
C GLN A 186 0.73 -8.89 33.58
N GLN A 187 -0.45 -8.44 33.19
CA GLN A 187 -0.62 -7.39 32.19
C GLN A 187 -0.02 -6.07 32.69
N LEU A 188 -0.26 -5.69 33.94
CA LEU A 188 0.36 -4.52 34.58
C LEU A 188 1.87 -4.60 34.64
N LEU A 189 2.46 -5.79 34.73
CA LEU A 189 3.90 -5.95 34.83
C LEU A 189 4.61 -6.00 33.47
N ASN A 190 4.13 -6.84 32.56
CA ASN A 190 4.81 -7.17 31.30
C ASN A 190 3.90 -7.14 30.07
N GLY A 191 2.57 -7.13 30.24
CA GLY A 191 1.62 -7.09 29.13
C GLY A 191 1.30 -5.66 28.70
N ILE A 192 0.80 -5.47 27.49
CA ILE A 192 0.42 -4.15 27.01
C ILE A 192 -0.80 -3.64 27.80
N LEU A 193 -0.73 -2.41 28.32
CA LEU A 193 -1.86 -1.77 29.03
C LEU A 193 -3.00 -1.39 28.08
N ASP A 194 -4.25 -1.49 28.54
CA ASP A 194 -5.45 -1.15 27.74
C ASP A 194 -5.49 0.35 27.37
N GLU A 195 -4.93 1.19 28.24
CA GLU A 195 -4.78 2.64 28.02
C GLU A 195 -3.70 2.94 26.95
N GLY A 196 -2.69 2.09 26.86
CA GLY A 196 -1.54 2.18 25.96
C GLY A 196 -1.70 1.44 24.64
N THR A 197 -2.94 1.11 24.26
CA THR A 197 -3.24 0.40 23.01
C THR A 197 -4.51 0.93 22.35
N LEU A 198 -4.57 0.71 21.04
CA LEU A 198 -5.80 0.80 20.25
C LEU A 198 -6.39 -0.58 19.98
N ALA A 199 -5.69 -1.66 20.34
CA ALA A 199 -6.15 -3.00 20.05
C ALA A 199 -7.44 -3.32 20.82
N ASN A 200 -8.48 -3.77 20.12
CA ASN A 200 -9.67 -4.26 20.81
C ASN A 200 -9.43 -5.71 21.27
N ARG A 201 -9.18 -5.87 22.56
CA ARG A 201 -8.93 -7.18 23.18
C ARG A 201 -10.21 -7.85 23.64
N HIS A 202 -11.31 -7.09 23.72
CA HIS A 202 -12.58 -7.58 24.19
C HIS A 202 -13.38 -8.16 23.01
N GLY A 203 -13.67 -9.46 23.08
CA GLY A 203 -14.47 -10.17 22.06
C GLY A 203 -13.69 -10.76 20.89
N CYS A 204 -12.36 -10.82 20.95
CA CYS A 204 -11.53 -11.53 19.97
C CYS A 204 -11.10 -12.90 20.51
N ASP A 205 -11.10 -13.90 19.64
CA ASP A 205 -10.49 -15.20 19.92
C ASP A 205 -8.96 -15.04 20.01
N ARG A 206 -8.41 -15.27 21.22
CA ARG A 206 -6.99 -15.05 21.50
C ARG A 206 -6.11 -16.03 20.74
N GLU A 207 -6.52 -17.29 20.63
CA GLU A 207 -5.74 -18.32 19.93
C GLU A 207 -5.63 -17.98 18.44
N LEU A 208 -6.72 -17.51 17.85
CA LEU A 208 -6.73 -17.04 16.47
C LEU A 208 -5.80 -15.83 16.28
N VAL A 209 -5.88 -14.82 17.16
CA VAL A 209 -5.02 -13.63 17.09
C VAL A 209 -3.55 -14.01 17.21
N ASP A 210 -3.19 -14.85 18.18
CA ASP A 210 -1.82 -15.28 18.41
C ASP A 210 -1.28 -16.07 17.20
N SER A 211 -2.09 -16.98 16.63
CA SER A 211 -1.70 -17.72 15.42
C SER A 211 -1.46 -16.80 14.20
N LEU A 212 -2.21 -15.69 14.10
CA LEU A 212 -2.06 -14.72 13.01
C LEU A 212 -0.81 -13.84 13.22
N LEU A 213 -0.55 -13.43 14.46
CA LEU A 213 0.64 -12.67 14.83
C LEU A 213 1.91 -13.51 14.65
N GLU A 214 1.91 -14.79 15.04
CA GLU A 214 2.99 -15.74 14.80
C GLU A 214 3.29 -15.93 13.32
N ARG A 215 2.25 -16.00 12.49
CA ARG A 215 2.42 -16.10 11.04
C ARG A 215 3.07 -14.85 10.44
N ALA A 216 2.77 -13.68 10.99
CA ALA A 216 3.33 -12.40 10.55
C ALA A 216 4.72 -12.10 11.14
N LEU A 217 5.08 -12.72 12.28
CA LEU A 217 6.36 -12.55 12.98
C LEU A 217 7.56 -12.87 12.10
N TRP A 218 7.46 -13.92 11.28
CA TRP A 218 8.51 -14.33 10.35
C TRP A 218 8.77 -13.33 9.22
N GLU A 219 7.85 -12.39 8.97
CA GLU A 219 7.96 -11.44 7.87
C GLU A 219 8.50 -10.09 8.33
N ASN A 220 7.86 -9.48 9.33
CA ASN A 220 8.26 -8.17 9.83
C ASN A 220 7.96 -8.05 11.33
N PRO A 221 8.98 -8.23 12.20
CA PRO A 221 8.80 -8.15 13.66
C PRO A 221 8.24 -6.79 14.12
N ARG A 222 8.60 -5.69 13.42
CA ARG A 222 8.10 -4.35 13.76
C ARG A 222 6.60 -4.24 13.50
N LEU A 223 6.13 -4.78 12.37
CA LEU A 223 4.71 -4.77 12.04
C LEU A 223 3.89 -5.54 13.08
N VAL A 224 4.39 -6.66 13.60
CA VAL A 224 3.71 -7.39 14.68
C VAL A 224 3.61 -6.57 15.96
N GLY A 225 4.67 -5.86 16.33
CA GLY A 225 4.63 -4.90 17.45
C GLY A 225 3.56 -3.82 17.25
N TYR A 226 3.40 -3.32 16.03
CA TYR A 226 2.33 -2.37 15.71
C TYR A 226 0.94 -3.02 15.84
N MET A 227 0.75 -4.23 15.30
CA MET A 227 -0.53 -4.94 15.34
C MET A 227 -0.98 -5.21 16.78
N GLN A 228 -0.07 -5.60 17.67
CA GLN A 228 -0.34 -5.80 19.10
C GLN A 228 -0.85 -4.53 19.82
N ARG A 229 -0.51 -3.36 19.26
CA ARG A 229 -0.99 -2.04 19.69
C ARG A 229 -2.25 -1.58 18.96
N GLY A 230 -2.80 -2.40 18.06
CA GLY A 230 -4.02 -2.11 17.31
C GLY A 230 -3.81 -1.21 16.09
N VAL A 231 -2.56 -1.07 15.63
CA VAL A 231 -2.15 -0.24 14.49
C VAL A 231 -1.48 -1.12 13.44
N ALA A 232 -1.77 -0.92 12.16
CA ALA A 232 -1.07 -1.62 11.10
C ALA A 232 -0.92 -0.74 9.85
N TYR A 233 -0.09 -1.17 8.91
CA TYR A 233 -0.08 -0.63 7.55
C TYR A 233 -0.32 -1.73 6.52
N HIS A 234 -0.88 -1.37 5.36
CA HIS A 234 -1.17 -2.28 4.26
C HIS A 234 -0.85 -1.63 2.91
N HIS A 235 0.07 -2.23 2.17
CA HIS A 235 0.38 -1.84 0.79
C HIS A 235 0.95 -3.02 0.02
N ALA A 236 1.08 -2.87 -1.30
CA ALA A 236 1.62 -3.91 -2.19
C ALA A 236 3.07 -4.32 -1.90
N GLY A 237 3.80 -3.53 -1.10
CA GLY A 237 5.16 -3.86 -0.65
C GLY A 237 5.20 -4.87 0.49
N LEU A 238 4.07 -5.14 1.14
CA LEU A 238 3.97 -6.15 2.19
C LEU A 238 3.76 -7.54 1.59
N ASN A 239 4.45 -8.54 2.14
CA ASN A 239 4.29 -9.93 1.74
C ASN A 239 2.85 -10.42 1.92
N ASN A 240 2.50 -11.49 1.21
CA ASN A 240 1.13 -11.99 1.21
C ASN A 240 0.65 -12.44 2.59
N LYS A 241 1.50 -13.07 3.43
CA LYS A 241 1.05 -13.53 4.75
C LYS A 241 0.79 -12.35 5.68
N GLY A 242 1.64 -11.31 5.64
CA GLY A 242 1.47 -10.07 6.39
C GLY A 242 0.22 -9.32 5.98
N ARG A 243 -0.07 -9.21 4.68
CA ARG A 243 -1.33 -8.61 4.18
C ARG A 243 -2.56 -9.37 4.70
N VAL A 244 -2.55 -10.70 4.58
CA VAL A 244 -3.64 -11.56 5.08
C VAL A 244 -3.80 -11.45 6.60
N ALA A 245 -2.71 -11.33 7.35
CA ALA A 245 -2.75 -11.15 8.80
C ALA A 245 -3.38 -9.81 9.20
N VAL A 246 -2.96 -8.69 8.56
CA VAL A 246 -3.59 -7.37 8.78
C VAL A 246 -5.08 -7.42 8.48
N GLU A 247 -5.46 -7.99 7.34
CA GLU A 247 -6.86 -8.09 6.90
C GLU A 247 -7.72 -8.91 7.87
N ALA A 248 -7.21 -10.05 8.34
CA ALA A 248 -7.90 -10.91 9.30
C ALA A 248 -8.04 -10.23 10.66
N LEU A 249 -6.98 -9.61 11.18
CA LEU A 249 -7.00 -8.92 12.47
C LEU A 249 -7.90 -7.69 12.45
N PHE A 250 -7.95 -6.94 11.34
CA PHE A 250 -8.86 -5.81 11.19
C PHE A 250 -10.33 -6.25 11.12
N ARG A 251 -10.63 -7.33 10.37
CA ARG A 251 -11.98 -7.92 10.31
C ARG A 251 -12.47 -8.42 11.68
N ASN A 252 -11.56 -9.01 12.45
CA ASN A 252 -11.83 -9.45 13.83
C ASN A 252 -11.89 -8.27 14.82
N ARG A 253 -11.74 -7.03 14.35
CA ARG A 253 -11.70 -5.80 15.15
C ARG A 253 -10.52 -5.72 16.12
N TYR A 254 -9.55 -6.63 16.07
CA TYR A 254 -8.37 -6.53 16.92
C TYR A 254 -7.54 -5.29 16.56
N VAL A 255 -7.19 -5.13 15.29
CA VAL A 255 -6.57 -3.90 14.77
C VAL A 255 -7.68 -2.87 14.50
N GLN A 256 -7.54 -1.67 15.05
CA GLN A 256 -8.52 -0.60 14.92
C GLN A 256 -8.11 0.46 13.91
N VAL A 257 -6.81 0.64 13.64
CA VAL A 257 -6.30 1.64 12.70
C VAL A 257 -5.39 0.98 11.67
N VAL A 258 -5.71 1.17 10.38
CA VAL A 258 -4.88 0.68 9.28
C VAL A 258 -4.50 1.83 8.36
N PHE A 259 -3.22 2.02 8.12
CA PHE A 259 -2.68 2.95 7.13
C PHE A 259 -2.47 2.25 5.80
N SER A 260 -3.10 2.72 4.73
CA SER A 260 -3.11 2.01 3.45
C SER A 260 -2.87 2.90 2.26
N THR A 261 -2.24 2.37 1.22
CA THR A 261 -2.25 3.02 -0.10
C THR A 261 -3.61 2.86 -0.80
N ALA A 262 -3.96 3.77 -1.71
CA ALA A 262 -5.25 3.75 -2.41
C ALA A 262 -5.46 2.49 -3.27
N THR A 263 -4.40 1.70 -3.54
CA THR A 263 -4.50 0.37 -4.16
C THR A 263 -5.37 -0.62 -3.38
N LEU A 264 -5.54 -0.46 -2.06
CA LEU A 264 -6.50 -1.25 -1.29
C LEU A 264 -7.96 -0.90 -1.66
N GLY A 265 -8.19 0.31 -2.16
CA GLY A 265 -9.45 0.76 -2.74
C GLY A 265 -9.62 0.42 -4.23
N MET A 266 -8.54 0.32 -5.01
CA MET A 266 -8.62 0.25 -6.48
C MET A 266 -8.37 -1.15 -7.07
N TYR A 267 -7.21 -1.79 -6.82
CA TYR A 267 -6.81 -3.04 -7.48
C TYR A 267 -5.64 -3.70 -6.71
N LEU A 268 -5.67 -5.05 -6.65
CA LEU A 268 -4.68 -5.97 -6.07
C LEU A 268 -4.84 -6.40 -4.60
N THR A 269 -5.97 -7.02 -4.33
CA THR A 269 -5.96 -8.34 -3.66
C THR A 269 -6.71 -9.32 -4.54
N LYS A 270 -6.02 -9.74 -5.61
CA LYS A 270 -6.51 -10.63 -6.69
C LYS A 270 -6.93 -12.03 -6.22
N SER A 271 -7.05 -12.26 -4.91
CA SER A 271 -7.50 -13.54 -4.37
C SER A 271 -8.78 -13.49 -3.54
N LEU A 272 -9.24 -12.36 -2.98
CA LEU A 272 -10.27 -12.44 -1.91
C LEU A 272 -11.19 -11.23 -1.70
N GLY A 273 -11.52 -10.41 -2.71
CA GLY A 273 -12.66 -9.45 -2.62
C GLY A 273 -12.85 -8.78 -1.24
N ILE A 274 -11.87 -7.99 -0.80
CA ILE A 274 -11.73 -7.61 0.60
C ILE A 274 -12.94 -6.81 1.12
N HIS A 275 -13.73 -7.45 1.97
CA HIS A 275 -14.69 -6.84 2.89
C HIS A 275 -13.99 -6.39 4.19
N MET A 276 -13.31 -5.25 4.17
CA MET A 276 -12.89 -4.52 5.37
C MET A 276 -13.78 -3.26 5.56
N PRO A 277 -15.03 -3.42 6.01
CA PRO A 277 -15.89 -2.28 6.29
C PRO A 277 -15.38 -1.59 7.57
N THR A 278 -15.31 -0.27 7.54
CA THR A 278 -14.74 0.54 8.61
C THR A 278 -15.74 1.58 9.06
N LYS A 279 -15.68 2.04 10.31
CA LYS A 279 -16.59 3.10 10.77
C LYS A 279 -16.20 4.44 10.16
N THR A 280 -14.89 4.67 10.09
CA THR A 280 -14.31 5.90 9.55
C THR A 280 -13.31 5.60 8.43
N VAL A 281 -13.28 6.45 7.43
CA VAL A 281 -12.24 6.53 6.41
C VAL A 281 -11.60 7.91 6.47
N ALA A 282 -10.28 7.96 6.42
CA ALA A 282 -9.55 9.22 6.37
C ALA A 282 -8.66 9.28 5.13
N PHE A 283 -8.50 10.47 4.54
CA PHE A 283 -7.53 10.74 3.49
C PHE A 283 -6.49 11.72 4.01
N VAL A 284 -5.20 11.37 3.89
CA VAL A 284 -4.10 12.17 4.43
C VAL A 284 -3.18 12.62 3.32
N LYS A 285 -2.94 13.94 3.31
CA LYS A 285 -2.16 14.69 2.30
C LYS A 285 -2.75 14.66 0.91
N ASP A 286 -2.53 15.76 0.20
CA ASP A 286 -2.87 15.84 -1.21
C ASP A 286 -1.97 14.92 -2.06
N SER A 287 -2.58 14.23 -3.03
CA SER A 287 -1.90 13.36 -4.00
C SER A 287 -2.54 13.52 -5.37
N ILE A 288 -1.72 13.63 -6.42
CA ILE A 288 -2.20 13.67 -7.81
C ILE A 288 -2.98 12.41 -8.22
N TYR A 289 -2.76 11.29 -7.53
CA TYR A 289 -3.40 10.02 -7.84
C TYR A 289 -4.77 9.88 -7.18
N LEU A 290 -5.10 10.70 -6.17
CA LEU A 290 -6.42 10.73 -5.54
C LEU A 290 -7.43 11.36 -6.50
N ASP A 291 -8.12 10.50 -7.25
CA ASP A 291 -9.19 10.85 -8.19
C ASP A 291 -10.58 10.52 -7.63
N ALA A 292 -11.63 10.89 -8.38
CA ALA A 292 -13.02 10.67 -7.98
C ALA A 292 -13.37 9.17 -7.84
N LEU A 293 -12.74 8.29 -8.62
CA LEU A 293 -12.97 6.85 -8.56
C LEU A 293 -12.37 6.27 -7.27
N GLN A 294 -11.11 6.54 -7.00
CA GLN A 294 -10.41 6.12 -5.79
C GLN A 294 -11.08 6.68 -4.55
N TYR A 295 -11.47 7.96 -4.58
CA TYR A 295 -12.24 8.57 -3.50
C TYR A 295 -13.53 7.80 -3.24
N ARG A 296 -14.37 7.54 -4.25
CA ARG A 296 -15.65 6.84 -4.07
C ARG A 296 -15.47 5.38 -3.63
N GLN A 297 -14.48 4.67 -4.16
CA GLN A 297 -14.17 3.31 -3.76
C GLN A 297 -13.66 3.22 -2.32
N SER A 298 -12.85 4.20 -1.90
CA SER A 298 -12.27 4.23 -0.55
C SER A 298 -13.29 4.73 0.48
N SER A 299 -13.98 5.83 0.21
CA SER A 299 -15.02 6.40 1.09
C SER A 299 -16.24 5.48 1.21
N GLY A 300 -16.57 4.70 0.17
CA GLY A 300 -17.64 3.70 0.20
C GLY A 300 -17.41 2.56 1.19
N ARG A 301 -16.20 2.43 1.77
CA ARG A 301 -15.92 1.49 2.86
C ARG A 301 -16.32 2.02 4.24
N ALA A 302 -16.59 3.32 4.36
CA ALA A 302 -17.05 3.94 5.60
C ALA A 302 -18.52 3.56 5.89
N GLY A 303 -18.81 3.20 7.13
CA GLY A 303 -20.12 2.75 7.59
C GLY A 303 -20.29 1.23 7.47
N ARG A 304 -20.32 0.54 8.61
CA ARG A 304 -20.53 -0.91 8.65
C ARG A 304 -22.03 -1.22 8.71
N ARG A 305 -22.55 -1.90 7.69
CA ARG A 305 -23.95 -2.35 7.63
C ARG A 305 -24.32 -3.14 8.89
N GLY A 306 -25.40 -2.74 9.56
CA GLY A 306 -25.90 -3.38 10.78
C GLY A 306 -25.16 -3.01 12.07
N PHE A 307 -24.08 -2.21 12.01
CA PHE A 307 -23.35 -1.78 13.21
C PHE A 307 -23.30 -0.26 13.38
N ASP A 308 -23.15 0.49 12.28
CA ASP A 308 -23.04 1.96 12.32
C ASP A 308 -24.28 2.60 11.69
N ILE A 309 -24.78 3.67 12.33
CA ILE A 309 -25.89 4.50 11.81
C ILE A 309 -25.41 5.32 10.60
N GLN A 310 -24.15 5.78 10.64
CA GLN A 310 -23.53 6.60 9.61
C GLN A 310 -22.05 6.24 9.45
N GLY A 311 -21.53 6.38 8.24
CA GLY A 311 -20.10 6.28 7.93
C GLY A 311 -19.45 7.65 7.96
N HIS A 312 -18.23 7.74 8.47
CA HIS A 312 -17.49 8.99 8.56
C HIS A 312 -16.37 9.04 7.53
N VAL A 313 -16.27 10.15 6.80
CA VAL A 313 -15.19 10.42 5.84
C VAL A 313 -14.49 11.71 6.26
N ILE A 314 -13.18 11.64 6.49
CA ILE A 314 -12.39 12.76 7.01
C ILE A 314 -11.24 13.06 6.05
N PHE A 315 -10.96 14.33 5.82
CA PHE A 315 -9.81 14.78 5.04
C PHE A 315 -8.84 15.49 5.97
N VAL A 316 -7.56 15.14 5.88
CA VAL A 316 -6.48 15.73 6.67
C VAL A 316 -5.45 16.27 5.70
N ASP A 317 -5.17 17.58 5.78
CA ASP A 317 -4.17 18.25 4.96
C ASP A 317 -4.45 18.14 3.44
N ILE A 318 -5.72 18.30 3.04
CA ILE A 318 -6.16 18.33 1.63
C ILE A 318 -6.92 19.64 1.39
N PRO A 319 -6.62 20.39 0.31
CA PRO A 319 -7.31 21.63 -0.01
C PRO A 319 -8.82 21.46 -0.22
N LEU A 320 -9.62 22.39 0.30
CA LEU A 320 -11.08 22.40 0.16
C LEU A 320 -11.54 22.36 -1.31
N SER A 321 -10.83 23.04 -2.21
CA SER A 321 -11.13 23.02 -3.65
C SER A 321 -11.08 21.61 -4.22
N LYS A 322 -10.07 20.82 -3.83
CA LYS A 322 -9.93 19.42 -4.24
C LYS A 322 -10.99 18.55 -3.60
N ILE A 323 -11.30 18.74 -2.31
CA ILE A 323 -12.36 17.99 -1.61
C ILE A 323 -13.70 18.17 -2.32
N SER A 324 -14.08 19.43 -2.62
CA SER A 324 -15.31 19.73 -3.35
C SER A 324 -15.34 19.04 -4.72
N HIS A 325 -14.22 19.06 -5.44
CA HIS A 325 -14.12 18.35 -6.71
C HIS A 325 -14.31 16.83 -6.52
N LEU A 326 -13.59 16.19 -5.59
CA LEU A 326 -13.71 14.74 -5.35
C LEU A 326 -15.14 14.29 -5.02
N ILE A 327 -15.89 15.09 -4.26
CA ILE A 327 -17.27 14.80 -3.87
C ILE A 327 -18.23 14.96 -5.06
N ILE A 328 -18.07 16.01 -5.86
CA ILE A 328 -19.01 16.37 -6.94
C ILE A 328 -18.71 15.64 -8.25
N SER A 329 -17.43 15.37 -8.55
CA SER A 329 -17.01 14.79 -9.82
C SER A 329 -17.70 13.45 -10.11
N ALA A 330 -18.11 13.28 -11.36
CA ALA A 330 -18.61 12.01 -11.86
C ALA A 330 -17.50 10.95 -11.87
N ILE A 331 -17.89 9.68 -11.69
CA ILE A 331 -16.97 8.55 -11.86
C ILE A 331 -16.49 8.54 -13.32
N PRO A 332 -15.18 8.36 -13.58
CA PRO A 332 -14.68 8.17 -14.94
C PRO A 332 -15.41 7.03 -15.64
N ASN A 333 -15.82 7.25 -16.88
CA ASN A 333 -16.42 6.19 -17.69
C ASN A 333 -15.46 5.01 -17.80
N ILE A 334 -16.01 3.79 -17.76
CA ILE A 334 -15.24 2.57 -18.03
C ILE A 334 -14.71 2.69 -19.46
N ARG A 335 -13.39 2.86 -19.58
CA ARG A 335 -12.70 2.86 -20.87
C ARG A 335 -12.14 1.47 -21.06
N ALA A 336 -12.44 0.88 -22.21
CA ALA A 336 -11.75 -0.33 -22.62
C ALA A 336 -10.27 -0.01 -22.88
N HIS A 337 -9.38 -0.88 -22.42
CA HIS A 337 -7.96 -0.85 -22.76
C HIS A 337 -7.71 -1.99 -23.74
N PHE A 338 -7.09 -1.71 -24.88
CA PHE A 338 -6.78 -2.76 -25.86
C PHE A 338 -5.48 -3.45 -25.46
N PRO A 339 -5.46 -4.74 -25.13
CA PRO A 339 -4.21 -5.44 -24.89
C PRO A 339 -3.62 -5.90 -26.24
N THR A 340 -3.17 -4.96 -27.09
CA THR A 340 -2.28 -5.27 -28.22
C THR A 340 -0.85 -5.40 -27.72
N SER A 341 -0.60 -6.39 -26.88
CA SER A 341 0.77 -6.74 -26.50
C SER A 341 1.33 -7.72 -27.52
N VAL A 342 2.64 -7.71 -27.73
CA VAL A 342 3.32 -8.63 -28.66
C VAL A 342 3.04 -10.07 -28.24
N THR A 343 3.08 -10.34 -26.93
CA THR A 343 2.78 -11.66 -26.38
C THR A 343 1.32 -12.08 -26.50
N PHE A 344 0.37 -11.13 -26.53
CA PHE A 344 -1.03 -11.42 -26.80
C PHE A 344 -1.19 -12.00 -28.21
N PHE A 345 -0.57 -11.36 -29.21
CA PHE A 345 -0.58 -11.87 -30.59
C PHE A 345 0.08 -13.23 -30.72
N MET A 346 1.23 -13.44 -30.08
CA MET A 346 1.88 -14.75 -30.09
C MET A 346 1.00 -15.85 -29.50
N ARG A 347 0.23 -15.56 -28.44
CA ARG A 347 -0.71 -16.51 -27.87
C ARG A 347 -1.87 -16.82 -28.80
N LEU A 348 -2.35 -15.84 -29.58
CA LEU A 348 -3.35 -16.08 -30.62
C LEU A 348 -2.78 -16.96 -31.74
N LEU A 349 -1.55 -16.67 -32.20
CA LEU A 349 -0.86 -17.52 -33.18
C LEU A 349 -0.65 -18.94 -32.66
N HIS A 350 -0.27 -19.09 -31.39
CA HIS A 350 -0.16 -20.39 -30.74
C HIS A 350 -1.48 -21.15 -30.73
N LEU A 351 -2.58 -20.46 -30.41
CA LEU A 351 -3.92 -21.04 -30.44
C LEU A 351 -4.28 -21.52 -31.84
N CYS A 352 -3.96 -20.75 -32.89
CA CYS A 352 -4.21 -21.13 -34.28
C CYS A 352 -3.35 -22.31 -34.76
N SER A 353 -2.08 -22.38 -34.33
CA SER A 353 -1.13 -23.42 -34.76
C SER A 353 -1.37 -24.76 -34.06
N ASN A 354 -1.75 -24.74 -32.77
CA ASN A 354 -1.87 -25.96 -31.95
C ASN A 354 -3.31 -26.45 -31.72
N SER A 355 -4.33 -25.80 -32.29
CA SER A 355 -5.71 -26.26 -32.08
C SER A 355 -6.03 -27.52 -32.86
N LYS A 356 -6.88 -28.38 -32.29
CA LYS A 356 -7.46 -29.53 -33.01
C LYS A 356 -8.49 -29.10 -34.05
N ASP A 357 -9.18 -27.98 -33.78
CA ASP A 357 -10.13 -27.35 -34.69
C ASP A 357 -9.55 -25.99 -35.12
N SER A 358 -9.10 -25.95 -36.38
CA SER A 358 -8.51 -24.73 -36.96
C SER A 358 -9.54 -23.62 -37.11
N ASN A 359 -10.80 -23.95 -37.40
CA ASN A 359 -11.84 -22.94 -37.64
C ASN A 359 -12.28 -22.29 -36.32
N ASP A 360 -12.47 -23.07 -35.26
CA ASP A 360 -12.78 -22.54 -33.93
C ASP A 360 -11.66 -21.62 -33.41
N ALA A 361 -10.39 -22.01 -33.58
CA ALA A 361 -9.26 -21.20 -33.13
C ALA A 361 -9.12 -19.87 -33.89
N ILE A 362 -9.31 -19.90 -35.21
CA ILE A 362 -9.34 -18.68 -36.03
C ILE A 362 -10.50 -17.78 -35.59
N ASN A 363 -11.71 -18.33 -35.46
CA ASN A 363 -12.87 -17.56 -35.04
C ASN A 363 -12.69 -16.92 -33.66
N ARG A 364 -12.16 -17.65 -32.67
CA ARG A 364 -11.86 -17.09 -31.34
C ARG A 364 -10.81 -15.99 -31.40
N SER A 365 -9.80 -16.14 -32.24
CA SER A 365 -8.74 -15.15 -32.41
C SER A 365 -9.27 -13.88 -33.09
N LEU A 366 -10.09 -14.02 -34.14
CA LEU A 366 -10.77 -12.92 -34.80
C LEU A 366 -11.73 -12.21 -33.85
N ILE A 367 -12.56 -12.94 -33.09
CA ILE A 367 -13.45 -12.36 -32.07
C ILE A 367 -12.63 -11.58 -31.02
N ALA A 368 -11.49 -12.11 -30.57
CA ALA A 368 -10.64 -11.41 -29.60
C ALA A 368 -10.05 -10.10 -30.14
N LEU A 369 -9.82 -10.01 -31.46
CA LEU A 369 -9.28 -8.81 -32.12
C LEU A 369 -10.38 -7.82 -32.53
N GLU A 370 -11.47 -8.31 -33.11
CA GLU A 370 -12.56 -7.52 -33.70
C GLU A 370 -13.62 -7.13 -32.67
N CYS A 371 -13.97 -8.02 -31.73
CA CYS A 371 -15.04 -7.81 -30.76
C CYS A 371 -14.53 -7.32 -29.40
N SER A 372 -13.40 -6.61 -29.37
CA SER A 372 -12.95 -5.94 -28.15
C SER A 372 -13.97 -4.90 -27.69
N LEU A 373 -14.06 -4.66 -26.38
CA LEU A 373 -14.97 -3.69 -25.76
C LEU A 373 -14.79 -2.26 -26.30
N LEU A 374 -13.70 -2.00 -27.04
CA LEU A 374 -13.45 -0.77 -27.82
C LEU A 374 -14.25 -0.65 -29.12
N ALA A 375 -14.46 -1.77 -29.83
CA ALA A 375 -15.14 -1.82 -31.13
C ALA A 375 -16.67 -1.62 -31.00
N GLN A 376 -17.22 -1.79 -29.79
CA GLN A 376 -18.65 -1.62 -29.53
C GLN A 376 -19.13 -0.15 -29.56
N SER A 377 -18.22 0.83 -29.66
CA SER A 377 -18.58 2.24 -29.85
C SER A 377 -18.61 2.62 -31.35
N SER A 378 -19.82 2.81 -31.87
CA SER A 378 -20.17 2.82 -33.31
C SER A 378 -19.42 3.82 -34.22
N MET A 379 -18.81 4.88 -33.67
CA MET A 379 -18.19 5.94 -34.47
C MET A 379 -16.66 5.84 -34.61
N LYS A 380 -15.99 4.95 -33.86
CA LYS A 380 -14.51 4.79 -33.90
C LYS A 380 -14.03 3.44 -34.44
N HIS A 381 -14.95 2.58 -34.85
CA HIS A 381 -14.68 1.20 -35.24
C HIS A 381 -13.67 1.08 -36.39
N GLN A 382 -13.79 1.89 -37.45
CA GLN A 382 -12.92 1.77 -38.63
C GLN A 382 -11.47 2.14 -38.32
N PHE A 383 -11.22 3.22 -37.58
CA PHE A 383 -9.86 3.63 -37.24
C PHE A 383 -9.18 2.63 -36.29
N ILE A 384 -9.93 2.08 -35.33
CA ILE A 384 -9.41 1.10 -34.38
C ILE A 384 -9.10 -0.23 -35.08
N ASP A 385 -9.96 -0.67 -36.01
CA ASP A 385 -9.71 -1.85 -36.83
C ASP A 385 -8.43 -1.69 -37.68
N ILE A 386 -8.30 -0.56 -38.38
CA ILE A 386 -7.11 -0.25 -39.18
C ILE A 386 -5.85 -0.24 -38.31
N GLN A 387 -5.88 0.42 -37.15
CA GLN A 387 -4.75 0.44 -36.22
C GLN A 387 -4.38 -0.95 -35.71
N THR A 388 -5.40 -1.77 -35.38
CA THR A 388 -5.20 -3.16 -34.93
C THR A 388 -4.52 -3.97 -36.02
N ARG A 389 -4.99 -3.87 -37.27
CA ARG A 389 -4.40 -4.57 -38.42
C ARG A 389 -2.97 -4.15 -38.68
N PHE A 390 -2.66 -2.85 -38.64
CA PHE A 390 -1.27 -2.37 -38.76
C PHE A 390 -0.39 -2.88 -37.62
N HIS A 391 -0.91 -2.88 -36.40
CA HIS A 391 -0.19 -3.42 -35.26
C HIS A 391 0.04 -4.94 -35.39
N CYS A 392 -0.94 -5.72 -35.88
CA CYS A 392 -0.76 -7.14 -36.18
C CYS A 392 0.36 -7.36 -37.18
N LEU A 393 0.36 -6.60 -38.28
CA LEU A 393 1.38 -6.70 -39.33
C LEU A 393 2.77 -6.36 -38.80
N PHE A 394 2.89 -5.27 -38.04
CA PHE A 394 4.14 -4.90 -37.38
C PHE A 394 4.62 -6.00 -36.42
N THR A 395 3.72 -6.53 -35.59
CA THR A 395 4.07 -7.58 -34.62
C THR A 395 4.50 -8.87 -35.33
N LEU A 396 3.86 -9.25 -36.44
CA LEU A 396 4.29 -10.40 -37.24
C LEU A 396 5.70 -10.20 -37.83
N ASP A 397 5.97 -9.05 -38.46
CA ASP A 397 7.31 -8.74 -38.99
C ASP A 397 8.36 -8.73 -37.87
N PHE A 398 8.03 -8.12 -36.72
CA PHE A 398 8.89 -8.07 -35.55
C PHE A 398 9.23 -9.46 -35.01
N LEU A 399 8.23 -10.33 -34.82
CA LEU A 399 8.42 -11.69 -34.33
C LEU A 399 9.20 -12.57 -35.32
N TYR A 400 8.98 -12.38 -36.62
CA TYR A 400 9.71 -13.09 -37.67
C TYR A 400 11.19 -12.71 -37.67
N ARG A 401 11.51 -11.42 -37.54
CA ARG A 401 12.90 -10.93 -37.43
C ARG A 401 13.63 -11.43 -36.18
N LEU A 402 12.91 -11.65 -35.09
CA LEU A 402 13.44 -12.24 -33.86
C LEU A 402 13.55 -13.77 -33.90
N ASN A 403 13.26 -14.42 -35.04
CA ASN A 403 13.22 -15.88 -35.17
C ASN A 403 12.29 -16.57 -34.16
N LEU A 404 11.17 -15.91 -33.81
CA LEU A 404 10.17 -16.45 -32.86
C LEU A 404 8.97 -17.07 -33.57
N ILE A 405 8.77 -16.74 -34.85
CA ILE A 405 7.78 -17.36 -35.72
C ILE A 405 8.40 -17.79 -37.04
N ASN A 406 7.90 -18.87 -37.64
CA ASN A 406 8.28 -19.29 -38.98
C ASN A 406 7.47 -18.53 -40.06
N ARG A 407 7.72 -18.82 -41.35
CA ARG A 407 6.98 -18.23 -42.48
C ARG A 407 5.50 -18.61 -42.54
N HIS A 408 5.12 -19.68 -41.85
CA HIS A 408 3.74 -20.17 -41.76
C HIS A 408 2.99 -19.58 -40.56
N GLY A 409 3.67 -18.83 -39.68
CA GLY A 409 3.09 -18.25 -38.47
C GLY A 409 3.16 -19.14 -37.23
N ASP A 410 3.81 -20.30 -37.31
CA ASP A 410 4.00 -21.18 -36.15
C ASP A 410 5.10 -20.66 -35.24
N LEU A 411 4.89 -20.83 -33.93
CA LEU A 411 5.87 -20.45 -32.92
C LEU A 411 7.09 -21.38 -32.96
N ILE A 412 8.30 -20.80 -32.93
CA ILE A 412 9.58 -21.52 -32.96
C ILE A 412 10.56 -21.00 -31.91
N GLY A 413 11.61 -21.78 -31.63
CA GLY A 413 12.70 -21.38 -30.74
C GLY A 413 12.23 -21.06 -29.32
N LEU A 414 12.57 -19.85 -28.85
CA LEU A 414 12.25 -19.38 -27.49
C LEU A 414 10.85 -18.76 -27.37
N ALA A 415 9.99 -18.89 -28.38
CA ALA A 415 8.62 -18.35 -28.38
C ALA A 415 7.75 -18.89 -27.21
N GLY A 416 7.94 -20.16 -26.83
CA GLY A 416 7.26 -20.74 -25.66
C GLY A 416 7.63 -20.02 -24.36
N LEU A 417 8.92 -19.73 -24.15
CA LEU A 417 9.38 -18.99 -22.98
C LEU A 417 8.78 -17.57 -22.95
N LEU A 418 8.77 -16.89 -24.10
CA LEU A 418 8.26 -15.53 -24.21
C LEU A 418 6.77 -15.44 -23.85
N THR A 419 5.97 -16.39 -24.35
CA THR A 419 4.52 -16.46 -24.07
C THR A 419 4.22 -16.78 -22.60
N HIS A 420 5.02 -17.63 -21.96
CA HIS A 420 4.91 -17.87 -20.51
C HIS A 420 5.22 -16.62 -19.67
N LEU A 421 6.20 -15.81 -20.10
CA LEU A 421 6.62 -14.60 -19.39
C LEU A 421 5.85 -13.33 -19.80
N HIS A 422 4.64 -13.44 -20.37
CA HIS A 422 3.87 -12.30 -20.89
C HIS A 422 3.59 -11.17 -19.89
N TYR A 423 3.54 -11.47 -18.58
CA TYR A 423 3.33 -10.46 -17.53
C TYR A 423 4.47 -9.45 -17.40
N PHE A 424 5.66 -9.79 -17.93
CA PHE A 424 6.87 -8.97 -17.87
C PHE A 424 7.17 -8.28 -19.20
N GLU A 425 6.18 -8.10 -20.08
CA GLU A 425 6.38 -7.31 -21.30
C GLU A 425 6.68 -5.83 -20.98
N PRO A 426 7.73 -5.21 -21.58
CA PRO A 426 8.58 -5.69 -22.70
C PRO A 426 9.87 -6.42 -22.29
N ALA A 427 10.17 -6.54 -21.00
CA ALA A 427 11.42 -7.15 -20.51
C ALA A 427 11.60 -8.62 -20.90
N ASN A 428 10.50 -9.37 -21.03
CA ASN A 428 10.51 -10.74 -21.55
C ASN A 428 11.06 -10.83 -22.99
N ILE A 429 10.72 -9.89 -23.88
CA ILE A 429 11.21 -9.83 -25.26
C ILE A 429 12.71 -9.57 -25.26
N LEU A 430 13.14 -8.62 -24.42
CA LEU A 430 14.56 -8.29 -24.27
C LEU A 430 15.37 -9.47 -23.74
N LEU A 431 14.84 -10.23 -22.76
CA LEU A 431 15.48 -11.44 -22.27
C LEU A 431 15.71 -12.44 -23.40
N VAL A 432 14.68 -12.71 -24.21
CA VAL A 432 14.78 -13.66 -25.33
C VAL A 432 15.79 -13.19 -26.37
N TYR A 433 15.82 -11.90 -26.69
CA TYR A 433 16.83 -11.33 -27.58
C TYR A 433 18.26 -11.46 -27.03
N LEU A 434 18.47 -11.22 -25.74
CA LEU A 434 19.78 -11.39 -25.09
C LEU A 434 20.23 -12.86 -25.07
N MET A 435 19.29 -13.80 -24.92
CA MET A 435 19.58 -15.23 -25.02
C MET A 435 19.94 -15.64 -26.44
N ASP A 436 19.19 -15.19 -27.45
CA ASP A 436 19.40 -15.52 -28.86
C ASP A 436 20.74 -14.96 -29.39
N THR A 437 21.08 -13.73 -29.00
CA THR A 437 22.39 -13.10 -29.29
C THR A 437 23.55 -13.70 -28.50
N LYS A 438 23.30 -14.72 -27.66
CA LYS A 438 24.28 -15.37 -26.78
C LYS A 438 25.00 -14.39 -25.85
N TYR A 439 24.41 -13.24 -25.55
CA TYR A 439 25.03 -12.19 -24.74
C TYR A 439 25.48 -12.69 -23.37
N PHE A 440 24.67 -13.53 -22.72
CA PHE A 440 25.01 -14.11 -21.42
C PHE A 440 26.26 -15.01 -21.45
N HIS A 441 26.66 -15.55 -22.61
CA HIS A 441 27.91 -16.30 -22.74
C HIS A 441 29.14 -15.37 -22.78
N LEU A 442 28.96 -14.09 -23.11
CA LEU A 442 30.02 -13.08 -23.12
C LEU A 442 30.24 -12.46 -21.73
N VAL A 443 29.21 -12.44 -20.89
CA VAL A 443 29.27 -11.91 -19.52
C VAL A 443 29.74 -13.01 -18.57
N LYS A 444 31.00 -12.96 -18.15
CA LYS A 444 31.57 -13.93 -17.18
C LYS A 444 31.24 -13.61 -15.72
N ASP A 445 30.71 -12.42 -15.44
CA ASP A 445 30.46 -11.92 -14.09
C ASP A 445 29.02 -12.23 -13.66
N GLU A 446 28.86 -13.17 -12.73
CA GLU A 446 27.56 -13.61 -12.21
C GLU A 446 26.77 -12.46 -11.57
N ILE A 447 27.45 -11.49 -10.93
CA ILE A 447 26.80 -10.35 -10.28
C ILE A 447 26.16 -9.45 -11.33
N LYS A 448 26.81 -9.23 -12.48
CA LYS A 448 26.24 -8.46 -13.59
C LYS A 448 25.02 -9.14 -14.18
N ILE A 449 25.06 -10.47 -14.33
CA ILE A 449 23.91 -11.24 -14.80
C ILE A 449 22.74 -11.09 -13.83
N MET A 450 22.97 -11.29 -12.52
CA MET A 450 21.94 -11.09 -11.49
C MET A 450 21.37 -9.67 -11.50
N THR A 451 22.23 -8.67 -11.71
CA THR A 451 21.82 -7.26 -11.79
C THR A 451 20.92 -7.02 -13.01
N ILE A 452 21.25 -7.58 -14.18
CA ILE A 452 20.41 -7.51 -15.38
C ILE A 452 19.04 -8.15 -15.12
N PHE A 453 19.00 -9.34 -14.52
CA PHE A 453 17.72 -9.98 -14.17
C PHE A 453 16.92 -9.17 -13.16
N ALA A 454 17.57 -8.56 -12.16
CA ALA A 454 16.92 -7.66 -11.24
C ALA A 454 16.29 -6.46 -11.98
N TYR A 455 17.02 -5.81 -12.89
CA TYR A 455 16.47 -4.70 -13.68
C TYR A 455 15.34 -5.11 -14.62
N LEU A 456 15.40 -6.31 -15.21
CA LEU A 456 14.37 -6.78 -16.14
C LEU A 456 13.07 -7.20 -15.42
N PHE A 457 13.18 -7.83 -14.26
CA PHE A 457 12.04 -8.53 -13.64
C PHE A 457 11.62 -7.99 -12.27
N THR A 458 12.37 -7.05 -11.69
CA THR A 458 11.94 -6.34 -10.49
C THR A 458 11.58 -4.91 -10.86
N ASN A 459 10.42 -4.44 -10.41
CA ASN A 459 9.97 -3.04 -10.54
C ASN A 459 10.82 -2.10 -9.66
N MET A 460 12.14 -2.26 -9.65
CA MET A 460 13.04 -1.26 -9.11
C MET A 460 13.06 -0.10 -10.11
N PRO A 461 12.67 1.11 -9.70
CA PRO A 461 12.65 2.25 -10.61
C PRO A 461 14.05 2.53 -11.15
N TRP A 462 14.06 2.97 -12.41
CA TRP A 462 15.21 3.53 -13.13
C TRP A 462 15.71 4.80 -12.45
#